data_AF-A0A7V4J225-F1
#
_entry.id   AF-A0A7V4J225-F1
#
_cell.length_a   1.000
_cell.length_b   1.000
_cell.length_c   1.000
_cell.angle_alpha   90.00
_cell.angle_beta   90.00
_cell.angle_gamma   90.00
#
_symmetry.space_group_name_H-M   'P 1'
#
loop_
_entity.id
_entity.type
_entity.pdbx_description
1 polymer ?
#
loop_
_entity_poly.entity_id
_entity_poly.type
_entity_poly.pdbx_seq_one_letter_code
_entity_poly.pdbx_strand_id
1 'polypeptide(L)' 'CCYPDDEEYNDKTLAIVDVAKNRNGSQGEVRLNFLQEFTLFEDRTDDKSLSSVVPEEEHADEGTEIDI' A
#
# COMPACT_ATOMS: atom_id res chain seq x y z
N CYS A 1 -25.97 3.56 4.74
CA CYS A 1 -24.64 4.07 4.33
C CYS A 1 -23.87 4.29 5.62
N CYS A 2 -23.06 3.30 6.02
CA CYS A 2 -23.24 2.65 7.34
C CYS A 2 -22.08 2.78 8.33
N TYR A 3 -21.13 3.71 8.18
CA TYR A 3 -19.98 3.81 9.10
C TYR A 3 -19.65 5.28 9.41
N PRO A 4 -20.35 5.91 10.36
CA PRO A 4 -20.10 7.31 10.72
C PRO A 4 -18.75 7.53 11.40
N ASP A 5 -18.14 6.46 11.93
CA ASP A 5 -16.82 6.50 12.57
C ASP A 5 -15.66 6.29 11.57
N ASP A 6 -15.97 6.13 10.27
CA ASP A 6 -14.95 5.99 9.24
C ASP A 6 -14.35 7.36 8.89
N GLU A 7 -13.02 7.46 8.95
CA GLU A 7 -12.29 8.70 8.63
C GLU A 7 -12.57 9.16 7.19
N GLU A 8 -12.85 8.22 6.29
CA GLU A 8 -13.15 8.49 4.88
C GLU A 8 -14.64 8.65 4.60
N TYR A 9 -15.49 8.69 5.64
CA TYR A 9 -16.94 8.82 5.49
C TYR A 9 -17.37 10.02 4.64
N ASN A 10 -16.61 11.12 4.70
CA ASN A 10 -16.90 12.33 3.94
C ASN A 10 -16.30 12.33 2.53
N ASP A 11 -15.45 11.37 2.18
CA ASP A 11 -14.90 11.25 0.84
C ASP A 11 -15.93 10.63 -0.11
N LYS A 12 -16.60 11.52 -0.85
CA LYS A 12 -17.62 11.13 -1.84
C LYS A 12 -17.04 10.54 -3.11
N THR A 13 -15.72 10.61 -3.30
CA THR A 13 -15.02 10.09 -4.47
C THR A 13 -14.40 8.72 -4.21
N LEU A 14 -14.27 8.29 -2.96
CA LEU A 14 -13.71 6.99 -2.61
C LEU A 14 -14.53 5.84 -3.20
N ALA A 15 -13.86 5.05 -4.04
CA ALA A 15 -14.34 3.76 -4.52
C ALA A 15 -13.43 2.64 -4.04
N ILE A 16 -14.03 1.62 -3.42
CA ILE A 16 -13.33 0.40 -2.98
C ILE A 16 -13.62 -0.71 -3.99
N VAL A 17 -12.58 -1.20 -4.65
CA VAL A 17 -12.64 -2.32 -5.60
C VAL A 17 -12.10 -3.57 -4.92
N ASP A 18 -12.97 -4.54 -4.66
CA ASP A 18 -12.59 -5.84 -4.13
C ASP A 18 -12.10 -6.77 -5.25
N VAL A 19 -10.81 -7.11 -5.19
CA VAL A 19 -10.21 -8.15 -6.03
C VAL A 19 -10.58 -9.51 -5.44
N ALA A 20 -11.83 -9.91 -5.64
CA ALA A 20 -12.39 -11.15 -5.10
C ALA A 20 -11.73 -12.42 -5.66
N LYS A 21 -11.01 -12.35 -6.79
CA LYS A 21 -10.25 -13.48 -7.34
C LYS A 21 -9.05 -13.01 -8.14
N ASN A 22 -7.88 -13.55 -7.78
CA ASN A 22 -6.64 -13.39 -8.51
C ASN A 22 -5.99 -14.77 -8.69
N ARG A 23 -5.64 -15.16 -9.93
CA ARG A 23 -5.17 -16.53 -10.23
C ARG A 23 -3.75 -16.80 -9.72
N ASN A 24 -2.91 -15.75 -9.69
CA ASN A 24 -1.48 -15.87 -9.46
C ASN A 24 -0.95 -14.79 -8.51
N GLY A 25 -1.83 -14.15 -7.74
CA GLY A 25 -1.46 -13.06 -6.85
C GLY A 25 -2.41 -12.92 -5.69
N SER A 26 -2.16 -11.91 -4.86
CA SER A 26 -3.01 -11.59 -3.72
C SER A 26 -4.39 -11.11 -4.16
N GLN A 27 -5.37 -11.42 -3.32
CA GLN A 27 -6.69 -10.79 -3.30
C GLN A 27 -6.66 -9.61 -2.32
N GLY A 28 -7.67 -8.76 -2.38
CA GLY A 28 -7.83 -7.65 -1.43
C GLY A 28 -8.54 -6.45 -2.04
N GLU A 29 -8.64 -5.40 -1.22
CA GLU A 29 -9.31 -4.16 -1.59
C GLU A 29 -8.32 -3.15 -2.16
N VAL A 30 -8.69 -2.52 -3.27
CA VAL A 30 -7.97 -1.40 -3.89
C VAL A 30 -8.83 -0.15 -3.75
N ARG A 31 -8.23 0.95 -3.30
CA ARG A 31 -8.90 2.24 -3.14
C ARG A 31 -8.58 3.11 -4.35
N LEU A 32 -9.60 3.68 -4.99
CA LEU A 32 -9.50 4.53 -6.18
C LEU A 32 -10.43 5.74 -6.02
N ASN A 33 -10.24 6.77 -6.84
CA ASN A 33 -11.17 7.89 -6.96
C ASN A 33 -12.15 7.63 -8.12
N PHE A 34 -13.45 7.73 -7.88
CA PHE A 34 -14.47 7.62 -8.92
C PHE A 34 -15.00 9.00 -9.33
N LEU A 35 -14.62 9.42 -10.54
CA LEU A 35 -15.07 10.66 -11.17
C LEU A 35 -16.37 10.40 -11.95
N GLN A 36 -17.51 10.61 -11.28
CA GLN A 36 -18.84 10.30 -11.82
C GLN A 36 -19.14 10.99 -13.16
N GLU A 37 -18.67 12.23 -13.37
CA GLU A 37 -18.88 12.99 -14.62
C GLU A 37 -18.32 12.26 -15.85
N PHE A 38 -17.20 11.58 -15.69
CA PHE A 38 -16.50 10.89 -16.76
C PHE A 38 -16.65 9.36 -16.70
N THR A 39 -17.34 8.84 -15.66
CA THR A 39 -17.39 7.40 -15.33
C THR A 39 -15.97 6.80 -15.29
N LEU A 40 -15.04 7.55 -14.71
CA LEU A 40 -13.62 7.23 -14.72
C LEU A 40 -13.14 6.88 -13.32
N PHE A 41 -12.35 5.82 -13.20
CA PHE A 41 -11.57 5.52 -12.01
C PHE A 41 -10.17 6.11 -12.18
N GLU A 42 -9.83 7.08 -11.34
CA GLU A 42 -8.51 7.67 -11.26
C GLU A 42 -7.71 6.98 -10.15
N ASP A 43 -6.41 6.81 -10.39
CA ASP A 43 -5.50 6.31 -9.36
C ASP A 43 -5.46 7.27 -8.18
N ARG A 44 -5.40 6.73 -6.98
CA ARG A 44 -5.21 7.55 -5.78
C ARG A 44 -3.71 7.61 -5.55
N THR A 45 -3.14 8.81 -5.48
CA THR A 45 -1.73 8.99 -5.10
C THR A 45 -1.56 8.60 -3.63
N ASP A 46 -1.57 7.30 -3.37
CA ASP A 46 -1.20 6.74 -2.08
C ASP A 46 0.33 6.65 -2.11
N ASP A 47 1.01 7.49 -1.33
CA ASP A 47 2.46 7.53 -1.12
C ASP A 47 3.04 6.25 -0.45
N LYS A 48 2.55 5.07 -0.83
CA LYS A 48 2.95 3.76 -0.30
C LYS A 48 3.99 3.04 -1.17
N SER A 49 4.55 3.69 -2.18
CA SER A 49 5.52 3.09 -3.10
C SER A 49 6.98 3.10 -2.61
N LEU A 50 7.27 3.41 -1.33
CA LEU A 50 8.65 3.46 -0.80
C LEU A 50 8.91 2.71 0.52
N SER A 51 8.03 1.82 0.99
CA SER A 51 8.27 1.07 2.24
C SER A 51 8.91 -0.32 2.05
N SER A 52 9.80 -0.48 1.07
CA SER A 52 10.65 -1.68 0.93
C SER A 52 12.13 -1.31 0.79
N VAL A 53 12.61 -0.41 1.64
CA VAL A 53 14.05 -0.30 1.91
C VAL A 53 14.29 -1.02 3.23
N VAL A 54 14.73 -2.28 3.13
CA VAL A 54 15.38 -2.94 4.27
C VAL A 54 16.73 -2.24 4.48
N PRO A 55 17.02 -1.68 5.66
CA PRO A 55 18.38 -1.25 5.95
C PRO A 55 19.25 -2.53 6.03
N GLU A 56 20.26 -2.62 5.16
CA GLU A 56 21.36 -3.58 5.34
C GLU A 56 22.00 -3.27 6.70
N GLU A 57 21.91 -4.21 7.64
CA GLU A 57 22.74 -4.15 8.85
C GLU A 57 24.19 -4.33 8.42
N GLU A 58 24.98 -3.27 8.54
CA GLU A 58 26.43 -3.33 8.41
C GLU A 58 26.98 -4.25 9.51
N HIS A 59 27.27 -5.50 9.15
CA HIS A 59 28.06 -6.37 9.99
C HIS A 59 29.49 -5.81 10.05
N ALA A 60 29.82 -5.14 11.15
CA ALA A 60 31.18 -4.80 11.50
C ALA A 60 31.98 -6.10 11.68
N ASP A 61 32.92 -6.34 10.76
CA ASP A 61 33.97 -7.35 10.91
C ASP A 61 34.92 -6.88 12.01
N GLU A 62 34.63 -7.25 13.27
CA GLU A 62 35.62 -7.16 14.34
C GLU A 62 36.69 -8.20 14.08
N GLY A 63 37.80 -7.73 13.48
CA GLY A 63 38.98 -8.52 13.19
C GLY A 63 39.45 -9.28 14.42
N THR A 64 39.32 -10.61 14.38
CA THR A 64 40.02 -11.49 15.31
C THR A 64 41.50 -11.48 15.00
N GLU A 65 42.28 -10.87 15.88
CA GLU A 65 43.73 -11.02 15.98
C GLU A 65 44.08 -12.51 16.10
N ILE A 66 44.90 -13.02 15.18
CA ILE A 66 45.46 -14.37 15.26
C ILE A 66 46.95 -14.22 15.55
N ASP A 67 47.35 -14.51 16.78
CA ASP A 67 48.75 -14.72 17.18
C ASP A 67 49.21 -16.09 16.68
N ILE A 68 50.19 -16.14 15.77
CA ILE A 68 51.06 -17.30 15.51
C ILE A 68 52.49 -16.82 15.25
#